data_AF-A0A9X9C9B1-F1
#
_entry.id   AF-A0A9X9C9B1-F1
#
_cell.length_a   1.000
_cell.length_b   1.000
_cell.length_c   1.000
_cell.angle_alpha   90.00
_cell.angle_beta   90.00
_cell.angle_gamma   90.00
#
_symmetry.space_group_name_H-M   'P 1'
#
loop_
_entity.id
_entity.type
_entity.pdbx_description
1 polymer ?
#
loop_
_entity_poly.entity_id
_entity_poly.type
_entity_poly.pdbx_seq_one_letter_code
_entity_poly.pdbx_strand_id
1 'polypeptide(L)'
;MKVGAFMGETRNLMNSIWFGEKTILAKSEIKEKILKSVTETEVLFNLIELFKTGDFTQKPLLVQLMNQTKDEAVLNLCIRVFLSVATHEDLRDSNNLRFLSEITEETVDTFASAATTSLSLEVIPYLLALLEEWEEFIDTATIIRDSIDSFINFEDQIGEDATIDEIGNFYFKYCQDKDTNSYYFQQNLAFPGDLAKKLIQRVMIAANNEEQLKMELIPSLLSIWTGERVPADYNTIISASNYKDFIDYINELSSENWEKGKKYFYGYKL
;
A
#
# COMPACT_ATOMS: atom_id res chain seq x y z
N MET A 1 27.97 36.46 -1.16
CA MET A 1 28.16 35.47 -0.05
C MET A 1 27.14 35.79 1.01
N LYS A 2 26.27 34.88 1.47
CA LYS A 2 26.22 33.42 1.37
C LYS A 2 24.76 32.97 1.28
N VAL A 3 24.55 32.05 0.34
CA VAL A 3 23.77 30.80 0.45
C VAL A 3 22.30 30.94 0.85
N GLY A 4 21.44 30.81 -0.18
CA GLY A 4 20.06 30.41 -0.02
C GLY A 4 19.95 28.94 0.38
N ALA A 5 19.03 28.65 1.28
CA ALA A 5 18.45 27.34 1.45
C ALA A 5 17.15 27.33 0.62
N PHE A 6 17.21 26.76 -0.59
CA PHE A 6 16.01 26.19 -1.20
C PHE A 6 15.84 24.82 -0.55
N MET A 7 15.02 24.74 0.50
CA MET A 7 14.39 23.47 0.85
C MET A 7 13.38 23.22 -0.27
N GLY A 8 13.65 22.24 -1.12
CA GLY A 8 12.69 21.80 -2.12
C GLY A 8 11.50 21.19 -1.39
N GLU A 9 10.32 21.77 -1.58
CA GLU A 9 9.08 21.08 -1.23
C GLU A 9 9.02 19.80 -2.06
N THR A 10 9.04 18.64 -1.41
CA THR A 10 8.87 17.35 -2.04
C THR A 10 7.48 17.30 -2.66
N ARG A 11 7.45 17.29 -3.99
CA ARG A 11 6.22 17.38 -4.78
C ARG A 11 5.55 16.02 -4.83
N ASN A 12 4.72 15.69 -3.85
CA ASN A 12 3.98 14.42 -3.87
C ASN A 12 2.98 14.40 -5.05
N LEU A 13 3.13 13.43 -5.96
CA LEU A 13 2.33 13.33 -7.20
C LEU A 13 0.88 12.95 -6.93
N MET A 14 0.61 12.25 -5.82
CA MET A 14 -0.72 11.78 -5.46
C MET A 14 -0.82 11.61 -3.94
N ASN A 15 -1.43 12.58 -3.26
CA ASN A 15 -1.57 12.55 -1.80
C ASN A 15 -2.60 11.55 -1.28
N SER A 16 -3.38 10.94 -2.17
CA SER A 16 -4.36 9.93 -1.79
C SER A 16 -3.73 8.54 -1.82
N ILE A 17 -4.03 7.80 -0.76
CA ILE A 17 -3.87 6.36 -0.60
C ILE A 17 -4.84 5.56 -1.50
N TRP A 18 -5.72 6.23 -2.26
CA TRP A 18 -6.55 5.68 -3.33
C TRP A 18 -6.15 6.31 -4.66
N PHE A 19 -6.15 5.53 -5.74
CA PHE A 19 -5.62 5.98 -7.03
C PHE A 19 -6.63 6.79 -7.86
N GLY A 20 -7.77 7.18 -7.29
CA GLY A 20 -8.84 7.94 -7.96
C GLY A 20 -9.87 7.05 -8.66
N GLU A 21 -10.87 7.66 -9.28
CA GLU A 21 -12.01 6.97 -9.89
C GLU A 21 -11.62 5.93 -10.95
N LYS A 22 -12.53 4.97 -11.20
CA LYS A 22 -12.43 4.06 -12.34
C LYS A 22 -12.43 4.85 -13.65
N THR A 23 -11.54 4.47 -14.54
CA THR A 23 -11.41 5.10 -15.85
C THR A 23 -12.60 4.75 -16.75
N ILE A 24 -13.04 5.71 -17.56
CA ILE A 24 -14.04 5.48 -18.62
C ILE A 24 -13.39 5.17 -19.98
N LEU A 25 -12.06 5.24 -20.05
CA LEU A 25 -11.31 5.06 -21.29
C LEU A 25 -11.18 3.58 -21.65
N ALA A 26 -11.15 3.29 -22.95
CA ALA A 26 -10.87 1.95 -23.43
C ALA A 26 -9.39 1.58 -23.20
N LYS A 27 -9.10 0.30 -22.89
CA LYS A 27 -7.73 -0.22 -22.69
C LYS A 27 -6.79 0.15 -23.84
N SER A 28 -7.27 0.13 -25.08
CA SER A 28 -6.48 0.48 -26.27
C SER A 28 -6.09 1.96 -26.29
N GLU A 29 -7.00 2.85 -25.86
CA GLU A 29 -6.72 4.29 -25.79
C GLU A 29 -5.67 4.58 -24.70
N ILE A 30 -5.77 3.93 -23.55
CA ILE A 30 -4.79 4.08 -22.47
C ILE A 30 -3.41 3.61 -22.94
N LYS A 31 -3.32 2.46 -23.61
CA LYS A 31 -2.06 1.97 -24.19
C LYS A 31 -1.47 2.93 -25.22
N GLU A 32 -2.31 3.56 -26.05
CA GLU A 32 -1.86 4.59 -26.97
C GLU A 32 -1.33 5.84 -26.24
N LYS A 33 -1.96 6.23 -25.12
CA LYS A 33 -1.47 7.34 -24.27
C LYS A 33 -0.13 7.01 -23.61
N ILE A 34 0.08 5.77 -23.15
CA ILE A 34 1.39 5.33 -22.63
C ILE A 34 2.46 5.51 -23.72
N LEU A 35 2.20 5.05 -24.95
CA LEU A 35 3.16 5.15 -26.06
C LEU A 35 3.47 6.60 -26.47
N LYS A 36 2.51 7.51 -26.29
CA LYS A 36 2.66 8.94 -26.62
C LYS A 36 3.14 9.79 -25.45
N SER A 37 3.29 9.21 -24.25
CA SER A 37 3.72 9.94 -23.06
C SER A 37 5.14 10.46 -23.26
N VAL A 38 5.36 11.72 -22.90
CA VAL A 38 6.66 12.40 -23.03
C VAL A 38 7.38 12.55 -21.70
N THR A 39 6.69 12.29 -20.59
CA THR A 39 7.26 12.30 -19.24
C THR A 39 7.02 10.99 -18.51
N GLU A 40 7.89 10.69 -17.56
CA GLU A 40 7.73 9.55 -16.63
C GLU A 40 6.43 9.64 -15.81
N THR A 41 6.04 10.85 -15.38
CA THR A 41 4.79 11.10 -14.68
C THR A 41 3.56 10.73 -15.53
N GLU A 42 3.55 11.09 -16.81
CA GLU A 42 2.47 10.72 -17.74
C GLU A 42 2.42 9.20 -17.95
N VAL A 43 3.58 8.55 -18.10
CA VAL A 43 3.65 7.08 -18.19
C VAL A 43 3.04 6.44 -16.95
N LEU A 44 3.44 6.89 -15.76
CA LEU A 44 2.97 6.36 -14.48
C LEU A 44 1.45 6.54 -14.30
N PHE A 45 0.91 7.72 -14.58
CA PHE A 45 -0.54 7.94 -14.49
C PHE A 45 -1.31 7.08 -15.48
N ASN A 46 -0.84 6.93 -16.72
CA ASN A 46 -1.51 6.05 -17.68
C ASN A 46 -1.37 4.56 -17.31
N LEU A 47 -0.28 4.13 -16.67
CA LEU A 47 -0.15 2.78 -16.12
C LEU A 47 -1.16 2.52 -14.99
N ILE A 48 -1.33 3.48 -14.08
CA ILE A 48 -2.35 3.40 -13.02
C ILE A 48 -3.74 3.22 -13.65
N GLU A 49 -4.10 4.06 -14.63
CA GLU A 49 -5.39 3.95 -15.33
C GLU A 49 -5.55 2.58 -16.00
N LEU A 50 -4.49 2.03 -16.59
CA LEU A 50 -4.52 0.70 -17.21
C LEU A 50 -4.77 -0.39 -16.15
N PHE A 51 -4.08 -0.35 -15.00
CA PHE A 51 -4.26 -1.31 -13.92
C PHE A 51 -5.66 -1.26 -13.32
N LYS A 52 -6.29 -0.08 -13.24
CA LYS A 52 -7.69 0.06 -12.80
C LYS A 52 -8.68 -0.67 -13.68
N THR A 53 -8.31 -1.01 -14.93
CA THR A 53 -9.12 -1.82 -15.85
C THR A 53 -8.85 -3.32 -15.74
N GLY A 54 -8.03 -3.74 -14.77
CA GLY A 54 -7.59 -5.13 -14.59
C GLY A 54 -6.56 -5.59 -15.63
N ASP A 55 -5.95 -4.68 -16.38
CA ASP A 55 -4.89 -5.02 -17.34
C ASP A 55 -3.51 -4.80 -16.70
N PHE A 56 -2.98 -5.85 -16.08
CA PHE A 56 -1.66 -5.85 -15.43
C PHE A 56 -0.51 -6.22 -16.40
N THR A 57 -0.75 -6.25 -17.71
CA THR A 57 0.26 -6.70 -18.69
C THR A 57 1.47 -5.77 -18.78
N GLN A 58 1.33 -4.53 -18.32
CA GLN A 58 2.39 -3.51 -18.32
C GLN A 58 3.08 -3.35 -16.95
N LYS A 59 2.92 -4.30 -16.00
CA LYS A 59 3.73 -4.33 -14.77
C LYS A 59 5.26 -4.24 -15.03
N PRO A 60 5.82 -4.88 -16.08
CA PRO A 60 7.25 -4.71 -16.39
C PRO A 60 7.67 -3.27 -16.67
N LEU A 61 6.78 -2.44 -17.26
CA LEU A 61 7.07 -1.02 -17.50
C LEU A 61 7.07 -0.22 -16.19
N LEU A 62 6.15 -0.54 -15.26
CA LEU A 62 6.17 0.04 -13.91
C LEU A 62 7.47 -0.30 -13.18
N VAL A 63 7.88 -1.58 -13.22
CA VAL A 63 9.14 -2.05 -12.61
C VAL A 63 10.34 -1.35 -13.24
N GLN A 64 10.35 -1.19 -14.57
CA GLN A 64 11.42 -0.48 -15.26
C GLN A 64 11.49 0.97 -14.76
N LEU A 65 10.36 1.67 -14.69
CA LEU A 65 10.30 3.05 -14.24
C LEU A 65 10.80 3.18 -12.79
N MET A 66 10.31 2.32 -11.90
CA MET A 66 10.71 2.26 -10.50
C MET A 66 12.22 2.06 -10.32
N ASN A 67 12.86 1.24 -11.15
CA ASN A 67 14.29 0.96 -11.04
C ASN A 67 15.21 1.93 -11.78
N GLN A 68 14.67 2.88 -12.56
CA GLN A 68 15.46 3.75 -13.44
C GLN A 68 15.25 5.24 -13.22
N THR A 69 14.06 5.64 -12.73
CA THR A 69 13.75 7.06 -12.52
C THR A 69 14.73 7.71 -11.55
N LYS A 70 15.01 8.98 -11.81
CA LYS A 70 15.77 9.87 -10.91
C LYS A 70 14.88 10.93 -10.27
N ASP A 71 13.58 10.90 -10.59
CA ASP A 71 12.57 11.73 -9.96
C ASP A 71 12.00 10.97 -8.76
N GLU A 72 12.35 11.43 -7.56
CA GLU A 72 11.93 10.83 -6.28
C GLU A 72 10.41 10.81 -6.12
N ALA A 73 9.71 11.81 -6.65
CA ALA A 73 8.25 11.84 -6.59
C ALA A 73 7.62 10.77 -7.48
N VAL A 74 8.22 10.51 -8.65
CA VAL A 74 7.85 9.39 -9.53
C VAL A 74 8.16 8.06 -8.86
N LEU A 75 9.34 7.92 -8.24
CA LEU A 75 9.75 6.71 -7.53
C LEU A 75 8.77 6.37 -6.40
N ASN A 76 8.46 7.35 -5.54
CA ASN A 76 7.56 7.17 -4.40
C ASN A 76 6.17 6.73 -4.84
N LEU A 77 5.64 7.30 -5.93
CA LEU A 77 4.36 6.82 -6.47
C LEU A 77 4.48 5.43 -7.12
N CYS A 78 5.58 5.12 -7.82
CA CYS A 78 5.82 3.78 -8.36
C CYS A 78 5.80 2.71 -7.27
N ILE A 79 6.48 2.96 -6.14
CA ILE A 79 6.54 2.05 -4.99
C ILE A 79 5.14 1.72 -4.48
N ARG A 80 4.32 2.74 -4.22
CA ARG A 80 2.95 2.56 -3.72
C ARG A 80 2.07 1.80 -4.71
N VAL A 81 2.16 2.12 -6.00
CA VAL A 81 1.42 1.42 -7.05
C VAL A 81 1.88 -0.03 -7.13
N PHE A 82 3.18 -0.27 -7.19
CA PHE A 82 3.78 -1.60 -7.28
C PHE A 82 3.32 -2.46 -6.12
N LEU A 83 3.46 -1.99 -4.88
CA LEU A 83 3.03 -2.74 -3.69
C LEU A 83 1.51 -2.97 -3.67
N SER A 84 0.70 -2.08 -4.26
CA SER A 84 -0.75 -2.30 -4.40
C SER A 84 -1.11 -3.35 -5.46
N VAL A 85 -0.30 -3.54 -6.51
CA VAL A 85 -0.58 -4.50 -7.61
C VAL A 85 0.34 -5.73 -7.63
N ALA A 86 1.32 -5.79 -6.74
CA ALA A 86 2.30 -6.87 -6.68
C ALA A 86 1.66 -8.17 -6.21
N THR A 87 2.04 -9.24 -6.89
CA THR A 87 1.81 -10.63 -6.49
C THR A 87 2.98 -11.15 -5.66
N HIS A 88 2.82 -12.34 -5.06
CA HIS A 88 3.93 -13.02 -4.38
C HIS A 88 5.14 -13.22 -5.31
N GLU A 89 4.92 -13.59 -6.57
CA GLU A 89 5.99 -13.79 -7.55
C GLU A 89 6.72 -12.49 -7.90
N ASP A 90 5.99 -11.36 -7.99
CA ASP A 90 6.62 -10.07 -8.25
C ASP A 90 7.56 -9.65 -7.10
N LEU A 91 7.24 -10.05 -5.85
CA LEU A 91 8.08 -9.78 -4.67
C LEU A 91 9.22 -10.78 -4.50
N ARG A 92 9.06 -12.03 -4.95
CA ARG A 92 10.13 -13.04 -4.93
C ARG A 92 11.25 -12.73 -5.93
N ASP A 93 10.94 -12.04 -7.03
CA ASP A 93 11.96 -11.58 -7.98
C ASP A 93 12.62 -10.28 -7.49
N SER A 94 13.78 -10.42 -6.87
CA SER A 94 14.56 -9.29 -6.36
C SER A 94 15.01 -8.31 -7.47
N ASN A 95 14.98 -8.69 -8.75
CA ASN A 95 15.24 -7.73 -9.83
C ASN A 95 14.16 -6.66 -9.94
N ASN A 96 12.95 -6.92 -9.45
CA ASN A 96 11.88 -5.93 -9.44
C ASN A 96 12.15 -4.80 -8.45
N LEU A 97 12.94 -5.05 -7.41
CA LEU A 97 13.16 -4.15 -6.27
C LEU A 97 14.60 -3.60 -6.20
N ARG A 98 15.32 -3.58 -7.33
CA ARG A 98 16.71 -3.10 -7.40
C ARG A 98 16.90 -1.66 -6.93
N PHE A 99 15.88 -0.82 -7.05
CA PHE A 99 15.94 0.56 -6.58
C PHE A 99 16.34 0.64 -5.11
N LEU A 100 15.96 -0.36 -4.27
CA LEU A 100 16.26 -0.41 -2.85
C LEU A 100 17.77 -0.34 -2.52
N SER A 101 18.67 -0.66 -3.45
CA SER A 101 20.12 -0.61 -3.19
C SER A 101 20.69 0.81 -3.10
N GLU A 102 20.00 1.80 -3.65
CA GLU A 102 20.45 3.20 -3.67
C GLU A 102 19.25 4.15 -3.50
N ILE A 103 18.74 4.25 -2.26
CA ILE A 103 17.58 5.06 -1.91
C ILE A 103 17.88 6.13 -0.86
N THR A 104 17.05 7.17 -0.85
CA THR A 104 17.00 8.18 0.21
C THR A 104 16.21 7.67 1.42
N GLU A 105 16.43 8.28 2.59
CA GLU A 105 15.65 8.02 3.81
C GLU A 105 14.13 8.15 3.55
N GLU A 106 13.70 9.20 2.84
CA GLU A 106 12.29 9.40 2.47
C GLU A 106 11.72 8.27 1.59
N THR A 107 12.53 7.72 0.69
CA THR A 107 12.12 6.60 -0.15
C THR A 107 12.02 5.30 0.68
N VAL A 108 12.88 5.11 1.68
CA VAL A 108 12.80 3.99 2.64
C VAL A 108 11.49 4.08 3.42
N ASP A 109 11.19 5.25 3.99
CA ASP A 109 9.96 5.49 4.74
C ASP A 109 8.73 5.22 3.88
N THR A 110 8.77 5.65 2.61
CA THR A 110 7.72 5.38 1.62
C THR A 110 7.55 3.88 1.37
N PHE A 111 8.65 3.15 1.14
CA PHE A 111 8.60 1.71 0.93
C PHE A 111 8.07 0.96 2.14
N ALA A 112 8.61 1.25 3.33
CA ALA A 112 8.22 0.61 4.59
C ALA A 112 6.74 0.86 4.89
N SER A 113 6.27 2.10 4.78
CA SER A 113 4.85 2.45 4.98
C SER A 113 3.93 1.74 3.96
N ALA A 114 4.32 1.75 2.69
CA ALA A 114 3.53 1.15 1.61
C ALA A 114 3.57 -0.39 1.62
N ALA A 115 4.58 -1.02 2.24
CA ALA A 115 4.75 -2.48 2.25
C ALA A 115 3.52 -3.20 2.80
N THR A 116 2.84 -2.60 3.78
CA THR A 116 1.59 -3.10 4.37
C THR A 116 0.47 -3.28 3.34
N THR A 117 0.48 -2.54 2.22
CA THR A 117 -0.48 -2.68 1.12
C THR A 117 -0.19 -3.89 0.21
N SER A 118 1.02 -4.45 0.31
CA SER A 118 1.37 -5.68 -0.40
C SER A 118 0.60 -6.89 0.11
N LEU A 119 0.31 -6.91 1.42
CA LEU A 119 -0.33 -8.01 2.16
C LEU A 119 0.41 -9.34 2.04
N SER A 120 1.66 -9.32 1.57
CA SER A 120 2.44 -10.50 1.25
C SER A 120 3.59 -10.60 2.23
N LEU A 121 3.73 -11.76 2.87
CA LEU A 121 4.86 -12.06 3.75
C LEU A 121 6.21 -12.05 3.02
N GLU A 122 6.19 -12.09 1.68
CA GLU A 122 7.39 -11.96 0.83
C GLU A 122 8.02 -10.56 0.87
N VAL A 123 7.34 -9.55 1.43
CA VAL A 123 7.93 -8.20 1.58
C VAL A 123 8.85 -8.10 2.80
N ILE A 124 8.65 -8.95 3.82
CA ILE A 124 9.36 -8.88 5.11
C ILE A 124 10.88 -9.04 4.98
N PRO A 125 11.42 -9.96 4.13
CA PRO A 125 12.87 -10.04 3.94
C PRO A 125 13.50 -8.72 3.47
N TYR A 126 12.80 -7.94 2.64
CA TYR A 126 13.27 -6.62 2.21
C TYR A 126 13.22 -5.61 3.36
N LEU A 127 12.16 -5.64 4.17
CA LEU A 127 12.07 -4.78 5.36
C LEU A 127 13.16 -5.10 6.38
N LEU A 128 13.50 -6.38 6.58
CA LEU A 128 14.60 -6.78 7.48
C LEU A 128 15.96 -6.29 6.96
N ALA A 129 16.22 -6.40 5.66
CA ALA A 129 17.44 -5.89 5.05
C ALA A 129 17.54 -4.35 5.19
N LEU A 130 16.43 -3.63 4.96
CA LEU A 130 16.38 -2.19 5.19
C LEU A 130 16.57 -1.84 6.66
N LEU A 131 16.00 -2.62 7.58
CA LEU A 131 16.18 -2.38 9.02
C LEU A 131 17.65 -2.50 9.42
N GLU A 132 18.39 -3.45 8.84
CA GLU A 132 19.84 -3.60 9.07
C GLU A 132 20.64 -2.39 8.54
N GLU A 133 20.28 -1.88 7.37
CA GLU A 133 20.96 -0.72 6.76
C GLU A 133 20.63 0.61 7.45
N TRP A 134 19.41 0.75 7.99
CA TRP A 134 18.86 2.01 8.50
C TRP A 134 18.65 2.01 10.02
N GLU A 135 19.18 1.03 10.76
CA GLU A 135 19.01 0.89 12.22
C GLU A 135 19.42 2.15 13.01
N GLU A 136 20.44 2.88 12.53
CA GLU A 136 20.93 4.10 13.18
C GLU A 136 19.96 5.30 13.07
N PHE A 137 18.99 5.24 12.15
CA PHE A 137 17.99 6.29 11.92
C PHE A 137 16.70 5.94 12.64
N ILE A 138 16.56 6.40 13.89
CA ILE A 138 15.50 5.98 14.82
C ILE A 138 14.09 6.07 14.21
N ASP A 139 13.76 7.17 13.53
CA ASP A 139 12.43 7.39 12.96
C ASP A 139 12.15 6.39 11.82
N THR A 140 13.07 6.26 10.86
CA THR A 140 12.97 5.28 9.75
C THR A 140 12.96 3.84 10.25
N ALA A 141 13.83 3.50 11.22
CA ALA A 141 13.87 2.17 11.84
C ALA A 141 12.52 1.84 12.50
N THR A 142 11.89 2.82 13.17
CA THR A 142 10.55 2.66 13.76
C THR A 142 9.52 2.35 12.68
N ILE A 143 9.49 3.10 11.57
CA ILE A 143 8.56 2.86 10.46
C ILE A 143 8.74 1.45 9.87
N ILE A 144 9.98 0.99 9.72
CA ILE A 144 10.27 -0.36 9.22
C ILE A 144 9.77 -1.43 10.21
N ARG A 145 10.04 -1.25 11.52
CA ARG A 145 9.58 -2.18 12.58
C ARG A 145 8.06 -2.24 12.64
N ASP A 146 7.38 -1.11 12.67
CA ASP A 146 5.91 -1.02 12.63
C ASP A 146 5.33 -1.76 11.42
N SER A 147 5.99 -1.63 10.26
CA SER A 147 5.59 -2.32 9.04
C SER A 147 5.72 -3.84 9.18
N ILE A 148 6.86 -4.35 9.68
CA ILE A 148 7.06 -5.78 9.94
C ILE A 148 6.04 -6.28 10.96
N ASP A 149 5.86 -5.55 12.06
CA ASP A 149 4.95 -5.91 13.14
C ASP A 149 3.51 -6.04 12.65
N SER A 150 3.08 -5.15 11.75
CA SER A 150 1.75 -5.21 11.13
C SER A 150 1.44 -6.56 10.43
N PHE A 151 2.47 -7.30 10.00
CA PHE A 151 2.33 -8.61 9.38
C PHE A 151 2.36 -9.78 10.36
N ILE A 152 3.23 -9.71 11.37
CA ILE A 152 3.59 -10.88 12.19
C ILE A 152 3.39 -10.67 13.71
N ASN A 153 3.10 -9.45 14.15
CA ASN A 153 2.86 -9.06 15.54
C ASN A 153 3.98 -9.55 16.45
N PHE A 154 5.23 -9.25 16.08
CA PHE A 154 6.39 -9.74 16.81
C PHE A 154 6.56 -8.98 18.14
N GLU A 155 6.19 -7.70 18.22
CA GLU A 155 6.40 -6.89 19.43
C GLU A 155 5.65 -7.47 20.63
N ASP A 156 4.40 -7.88 20.41
CA ASP A 156 3.56 -8.57 21.41
C ASP A 156 4.14 -9.92 21.87
N GLN A 157 5.01 -10.55 21.08
CA GLN A 157 5.48 -11.93 21.31
C GLN A 157 6.92 -11.99 21.83
N ILE A 158 7.80 -11.17 21.28
CA ILE A 158 9.24 -11.17 21.57
C ILE A 158 9.76 -9.80 22.07
N GLY A 159 8.89 -8.79 22.15
CA GLY A 159 9.19 -7.48 22.72
C GLY A 159 9.57 -6.41 21.69
N GLU A 160 9.30 -5.15 22.03
CA GLU A 160 9.63 -3.96 21.23
C GLU A 160 11.14 -3.83 20.98
N ASP A 161 11.98 -4.28 21.92
CA ASP A 161 13.45 -4.22 21.84
C ASP A 161 14.08 -5.41 21.09
N ALA A 162 13.29 -6.25 20.42
CA ALA A 162 13.81 -7.43 19.72
C ALA A 162 14.87 -7.05 18.66
N THR A 163 15.97 -7.80 18.65
CA THR A 163 17.04 -7.65 17.65
C THR A 163 16.58 -8.09 16.26
N ILE A 164 17.26 -7.63 15.21
CA ILE A 164 16.96 -8.01 13.82
C ILE A 164 17.01 -9.54 13.65
N ASP A 165 17.98 -10.21 14.28
CA ASP A 165 18.11 -11.67 14.28
C ASP A 165 16.92 -12.36 14.96
N GLU A 166 16.41 -11.83 16.07
CA GLU A 166 15.24 -12.36 16.77
C GLU A 166 13.98 -12.22 15.93
N ILE A 167 13.78 -11.05 15.29
CA ILE A 167 12.65 -10.80 14.38
C ILE A 167 12.73 -11.73 13.16
N GLY A 168 13.91 -11.88 12.55
CA GLY A 168 14.12 -12.78 11.42
C GLY A 168 13.84 -14.24 11.76
N ASN A 169 14.30 -14.72 12.93
CA ASN A 169 13.99 -16.05 13.42
C ASN A 169 12.50 -16.25 13.73
N PHE A 170 11.84 -15.22 14.27
CA PHE A 170 10.40 -15.24 14.52
C PHE A 170 9.61 -15.29 13.22
N TYR A 171 9.95 -14.45 12.23
CA TYR A 171 9.38 -14.48 10.88
C TYR A 171 9.51 -15.87 10.24
N PHE A 172 10.69 -16.49 10.29
CA PHE A 172 10.90 -17.81 9.70
C PHE A 172 9.96 -18.87 10.32
N LYS A 173 9.80 -18.86 11.65
CA LYS A 173 8.85 -19.75 12.35
C LYS A 173 7.41 -19.42 12.00
N TYR A 174 7.07 -18.13 11.98
CA TYR A 174 5.73 -17.65 11.66
C TYR A 174 5.27 -18.14 10.29
N CYS A 175 6.15 -18.15 9.28
CA CYS A 175 5.85 -18.62 7.94
C CYS A 175 5.65 -20.14 7.81
N GLN A 176 6.17 -20.96 8.73
CA GLN A 176 6.04 -22.43 8.65
C GLN A 176 4.58 -22.90 8.73
N ASP A 177 3.74 -22.16 9.43
CA ASP A 177 2.32 -22.49 9.65
C ASP A 177 1.36 -21.70 8.75
N LYS A 178 1.88 -21.00 7.73
CA LYS A 178 1.10 -20.12 6.86
C LYS A 178 1.04 -20.65 5.43
N ASP A 179 -0.09 -20.43 4.77
CA ASP A 179 -0.20 -20.62 3.33
C ASP A 179 0.53 -19.49 2.62
N THR A 180 1.61 -19.83 1.91
CA THR A 180 2.48 -18.91 1.16
C THR A 180 1.87 -18.41 -0.16
N ASN A 181 0.67 -18.89 -0.53
CA ASN A 181 -0.09 -18.43 -1.69
C ASN A 181 -1.29 -17.54 -1.31
N SER A 182 -1.41 -17.23 -0.02
CA SER A 182 -2.44 -16.37 0.52
C SER A 182 -1.87 -15.03 0.97
N TYR A 183 -2.69 -13.99 0.88
CA TYR A 183 -2.40 -12.66 1.41
C TYR A 183 -2.92 -12.52 2.85
N TYR A 184 -2.24 -11.71 3.66
CA TYR A 184 -2.54 -11.51 5.07
C TYR A 184 -2.66 -10.02 5.41
N PHE A 185 -3.64 -9.69 6.25
CA PHE A 185 -3.81 -8.38 6.85
C PHE A 185 -3.93 -8.54 8.37
N GLN A 186 -3.00 -7.96 9.14
CA GLN A 186 -2.95 -8.11 10.59
C GLN A 186 -3.09 -9.58 11.01
N GLN A 187 -2.13 -10.40 10.56
CA GLN A 187 -1.97 -11.83 10.83
C GLN A 187 -3.10 -12.78 10.33
N ASN A 188 -4.22 -12.23 9.85
CA ASN A 188 -5.36 -12.96 9.33
C ASN A 188 -5.36 -13.00 7.81
N LEU A 189 -5.96 -14.03 7.20
CA LEU A 189 -6.16 -14.06 5.74
C LEU A 189 -6.90 -12.81 5.29
N ALA A 190 -6.33 -12.10 4.31
CA ALA A 190 -6.88 -10.87 3.77
C ALA A 190 -8.31 -11.11 3.26
N PHE A 191 -9.26 -10.30 3.72
CA PHE A 191 -10.64 -10.41 3.32
C PHE A 191 -11.37 -9.07 3.48
N PRO A 192 -11.98 -8.52 2.42
CA PRO A 192 -12.60 -7.19 2.50
C PRO A 192 -13.71 -7.12 3.55
N GLY A 193 -14.44 -8.22 3.78
CA GLY A 193 -15.47 -8.29 4.82
C GLY A 193 -14.92 -8.11 6.24
N ASP A 194 -13.71 -8.59 6.53
CA ASP A 194 -13.08 -8.42 7.85
C ASP A 194 -12.65 -6.95 8.06
N LEU A 195 -12.15 -6.30 7.00
CA LEU A 195 -11.81 -4.86 6.98
C LEU A 195 -13.07 -3.99 7.13
N ALA A 196 -14.12 -4.31 6.38
CA ALA A 196 -15.43 -3.66 6.47
C ALA A 196 -16.03 -3.70 7.87
N LYS A 197 -15.93 -4.85 8.55
CA LYS A 197 -16.40 -4.99 9.92
C LYS A 197 -15.65 -4.05 10.88
N LYS A 198 -14.32 -3.98 10.77
CA LYS A 198 -13.49 -3.06 11.56
C LYS A 198 -13.84 -1.59 11.26
N LEU A 199 -14.06 -1.25 9.99
CA LEU A 199 -14.47 0.08 9.56
C LEU A 199 -15.81 0.48 10.19
N ILE A 200 -16.86 -0.35 10.05
CA ILE A 200 -18.19 -0.05 10.61
C ILE A 200 -18.16 0.06 12.14
N GLN A 201 -17.42 -0.82 12.82
CA GLN A 201 -17.24 -0.69 14.27
C GLN A 201 -16.68 0.68 14.66
N ARG A 202 -15.63 1.13 13.95
CA ARG A 202 -15.03 2.45 14.20
C ARG A 202 -15.99 3.59 13.86
N VAL A 203 -16.69 3.51 12.74
CA VAL A 203 -17.69 4.50 12.29
C VAL A 203 -18.81 4.63 13.32
N MET A 204 -19.34 3.54 13.86
CA MET A 204 -20.41 3.58 14.86
C MET A 204 -19.94 4.21 16.18
N ILE A 205 -18.70 3.90 16.62
CA ILE A 205 -18.10 4.56 17.78
C ILE A 205 -17.95 6.06 17.52
N ALA A 206 -17.40 6.43 16.36
CA ALA A 206 -17.20 7.81 15.97
C ALA A 206 -18.53 8.59 15.90
N ALA A 207 -19.55 8.01 15.29
CA ALA A 207 -20.87 8.60 15.12
C ALA A 207 -21.56 8.88 16.46
N ASN A 208 -21.43 7.96 17.43
CA ASN A 208 -22.04 8.11 18.75
C ASN A 208 -21.39 9.23 19.58
N ASN A 209 -20.12 9.53 19.33
CA ASN A 209 -19.36 10.54 20.06
C ASN A 209 -19.11 11.83 19.25
N GLU A 210 -19.58 11.89 18.00
CA GLU A 210 -19.27 12.95 17.03
C GLU A 210 -17.76 13.19 16.87
N GLU A 211 -17.00 12.10 16.75
CA GLU A 211 -15.55 12.12 16.62
C GLU A 211 -15.08 11.95 15.17
N GLN A 212 -13.82 12.30 14.92
CA GLN A 212 -13.13 12.00 13.66
C GLN A 212 -13.01 10.49 13.44
N LEU A 213 -12.88 10.04 12.18
CA LEU A 213 -12.67 8.63 11.85
C LEU A 213 -11.34 8.09 12.42
N LYS A 214 -10.24 8.84 12.33
CA LYS A 214 -8.89 8.45 12.78
C LYS A 214 -8.46 7.06 12.30
N MET A 215 -8.72 6.76 11.04
CA MET A 215 -8.34 5.49 10.41
C MET A 215 -7.94 5.79 8.97
N GLU A 216 -6.73 5.37 8.59
CA GLU A 216 -6.19 5.63 7.26
C GLU A 216 -6.13 4.34 6.43
N LEU A 217 -5.38 3.34 6.92
CA LEU A 217 -5.07 2.13 6.16
C LEU A 217 -6.29 1.35 5.66
N ILE A 218 -7.25 1.02 6.54
CA ILE A 218 -8.44 0.22 6.18
C ILE A 218 -9.31 0.92 5.12
N PRO A 219 -9.70 2.20 5.28
CA PRO A 219 -10.37 2.96 4.22
C PRO A 219 -9.64 2.94 2.88
N SER A 220 -8.31 3.10 2.86
CA SER A 220 -7.55 2.99 1.61
C SER A 220 -7.59 1.61 0.99
N LEU A 221 -7.32 0.56 1.77
CA LEU A 221 -7.29 -0.79 1.24
C LEU A 221 -8.63 -1.15 0.62
N LEU A 222 -9.73 -0.85 1.31
CA LEU A 222 -11.07 -1.04 0.76
C LEU A 222 -11.26 -0.23 -0.53
N SER A 223 -10.85 1.04 -0.54
CA SER A 223 -10.97 1.88 -1.74
C SER A 223 -10.11 1.40 -2.92
N ILE A 224 -8.90 0.91 -2.67
CA ILE A 224 -8.03 0.31 -3.69
C ILE A 224 -8.64 -0.99 -4.20
N TRP A 225 -9.16 -1.84 -3.31
CA TRP A 225 -9.67 -3.16 -3.69
C TRP A 225 -10.98 -3.08 -4.47
N THR A 226 -11.90 -2.19 -4.09
CA THR A 226 -13.18 -2.02 -4.80
C THR A 226 -13.07 -1.09 -6.01
N GLY A 227 -12.12 -0.16 -5.94
CA GLY A 227 -12.02 0.99 -6.86
C GLY A 227 -13.02 2.10 -6.55
N GLU A 228 -13.84 1.94 -5.50
CA GLU A 228 -14.83 2.91 -5.02
C GLU A 228 -14.32 3.56 -3.74
N ARG A 229 -14.40 4.89 -3.64
CA ARG A 229 -13.88 5.61 -2.48
C ARG A 229 -14.74 5.36 -1.24
N VAL A 230 -14.13 4.97 -0.13
CA VAL A 230 -14.77 5.00 1.20
C VAL A 230 -15.18 6.44 1.52
N PRO A 231 -16.41 6.69 2.06
CA PRO A 231 -16.99 8.04 2.16
C PRO A 231 -16.44 8.89 3.33
N ALA A 232 -15.14 8.83 3.59
CA ALA A 232 -14.44 9.67 4.56
C ALA A 232 -12.92 9.58 4.41
N ASP A 233 -12.25 10.63 4.88
CA ASP A 233 -10.82 10.65 5.13
C ASP A 233 -10.55 10.58 6.64
N TYR A 234 -9.27 10.48 7.03
CA TYR A 234 -8.83 10.35 8.43
C TYR A 234 -9.46 11.40 9.37
N ASN A 235 -9.54 12.66 8.92
CA ASN A 235 -10.02 13.79 9.70
C ASN A 235 -11.54 14.02 9.66
N THR A 236 -12.28 13.23 8.87
CA THR A 236 -13.73 13.40 8.72
C THR A 236 -14.45 13.11 10.04
N ILE A 237 -15.23 14.08 10.53
CA ILE A 237 -16.12 13.89 11.68
C ILE A 237 -17.30 13.01 11.26
N ILE A 238 -17.51 11.92 11.97
CA ILE A 238 -18.61 11.01 11.72
C ILE A 238 -19.80 11.42 12.58
N SER A 239 -20.98 11.50 11.98
CA SER A 239 -22.20 11.92 12.63
C SER A 239 -23.40 11.11 12.14
N ALA A 240 -24.57 11.35 12.74
CA ALA A 240 -25.84 10.76 12.31
C ALA A 240 -26.21 11.07 10.85
N SER A 241 -25.61 12.10 10.24
CA SER A 241 -25.93 12.50 8.85
C SER A 241 -25.10 11.77 7.79
N ASN A 242 -23.87 11.33 8.09
CA ASN A 242 -22.97 10.73 7.10
C ASN A 242 -22.65 9.24 7.34
N TYR A 243 -22.97 8.68 8.52
CA TYR A 243 -22.70 7.26 8.78
C TYR A 243 -23.45 6.33 7.81
N LYS A 244 -24.59 6.78 7.25
CA LYS A 244 -25.38 6.02 6.27
C LYS A 244 -24.61 5.76 4.98
N ASP A 245 -23.79 6.70 4.55
CA ASP A 245 -22.97 6.56 3.34
C ASP A 245 -22.01 5.37 3.48
N PHE A 246 -21.52 5.09 4.69
CA PHE A 246 -20.71 3.90 4.97
C PHE A 246 -21.52 2.61 4.91
N ILE A 247 -22.78 2.65 5.36
CA ILE A 247 -23.67 1.48 5.28
C ILE A 247 -23.93 1.15 3.80
N ASP A 248 -24.19 2.17 2.98
CA ASP A 248 -24.39 1.99 1.54
C ASP A 248 -23.13 1.43 0.87
N TYR A 249 -21.95 1.99 1.17
CA TYR A 249 -20.66 1.47 0.70
C TYR A 249 -20.44 -0.02 1.08
N ILE A 250 -20.76 -0.40 2.32
CA ILE A 250 -20.61 -1.80 2.78
C ILE A 250 -21.64 -2.73 2.14
N ASN A 251 -22.86 -2.26 1.88
CA ASN A 251 -23.86 -3.04 1.17
C ASN A 251 -23.39 -3.35 -0.25
N GLU A 252 -22.84 -2.38 -0.97
CA GLU A 252 -22.24 -2.56 -2.29
C GLU A 252 -21.06 -3.54 -2.23
N LEU A 253 -20.13 -3.33 -1.30
CA LEU A 253 -19.01 -4.25 -1.05
C LEU A 253 -19.51 -5.70 -0.86
N SER A 254 -20.59 -5.89 -0.09
CA SER A 254 -21.11 -7.23 0.23
C SER A 254 -21.78 -7.94 -0.95
N SER A 255 -22.11 -7.21 -2.02
CA SER A 255 -22.74 -7.78 -3.22
C SER A 255 -21.75 -8.46 -4.17
N GLU A 256 -20.45 -8.21 -3.98
CA GLU A 256 -19.35 -8.73 -4.80
C GLU A 256 -18.81 -10.09 -4.29
N ASN A 257 -18.18 -10.86 -5.17
CA ASN A 257 -17.67 -12.20 -4.87
C ASN A 257 -16.21 -12.18 -4.42
N TRP A 258 -15.97 -11.82 -3.16
CA TRP A 258 -14.63 -11.80 -2.57
C TRP A 258 -14.17 -13.16 -2.04
N GLU A 259 -12.91 -13.49 -2.29
CA GLU A 259 -12.26 -14.71 -1.82
C GLU A 259 -11.30 -14.38 -0.67
N LYS A 260 -11.41 -15.14 0.42
CA LYS A 260 -10.51 -15.01 1.57
C LYS A 260 -9.08 -15.42 1.19
N GLY A 261 -8.10 -14.66 1.64
CA GLY A 261 -6.69 -14.85 1.31
C GLY A 261 -6.30 -14.35 -0.08
N LYS A 262 -7.16 -13.60 -0.77
CA LYS A 262 -6.87 -13.00 -2.09
C LYS A 262 -6.74 -11.49 -2.00
N LYS A 263 -5.95 -10.93 -2.91
CA LYS A 263 -5.70 -9.50 -3.05
C LYS A 263 -6.36 -8.98 -4.32
N TYR A 264 -6.81 -7.74 -4.25
CA TYR A 264 -7.60 -7.11 -5.29
C TYR A 264 -7.08 -5.71 -5.61
N PHE A 265 -7.32 -5.28 -6.84
CA PHE A 265 -7.10 -3.92 -7.29
C PHE A 265 -8.27 -3.53 -8.20
N TYR A 266 -9.06 -2.55 -7.80
CA TYR A 266 -10.21 -2.00 -8.54
C TYR A 266 -11.24 -3.05 -8.98
N GLY A 267 -11.50 -4.04 -8.12
CA GLY A 267 -12.43 -5.15 -8.34
C GLY A 267 -11.78 -6.37 -9.00
N TYR A 268 -10.53 -6.26 -9.46
CA TYR A 268 -9.83 -7.36 -10.13
C TYR A 268 -8.91 -8.11 -9.16
N LYS A 269 -9.07 -9.43 -9.09
CA LYS A 269 -8.18 -10.31 -8.33
C LYS A 269 -6.78 -10.33 -8.97
N LEU A 270 -5.75 -10.22 -8.13
CA LEU A 270 -4.33 -10.29 -8.52
C LEU A 270 -3.77 -11.72 -8.44
#